data_AF-A0A1J3GYT9-F1
#
_entry.id   AF-A0A1J3GYT9-F1
#
_cell.length_a   1.000
_cell.length_b   1.000
_cell.length_c   1.000
_cell.angle_alpha   90.00
_cell.angle_beta   90.00
_cell.angle_gamma   90.00
#
_symmetry.space_group_name_H-M   'P 1'
#
loop_
_entity.id
_entity.type
_entity.pdbx_description
1 polymer ?
#
loop_
_entity_poly.entity_id
_entity_poly.type
_entity_poly.pdbx_seq_one_letter_code
_entity_poly.pdbx_strand_id
1 'polypeptide(L)'
;MNAEGKFLMKHKLEGLESPVVVVLWSPDDRQVITCGENEVIKRWDVGSGDFVQSYEKDGVGSVSCGWFHDGSGIIGAMEARRIYLWNLDGKWVISVGREQREISFFDRETGRVENVIQEKDMITSFSLSKDNKHLLIDLITQKIHAWSIEGEPFRYLRLEGHKRSRFIIRSCFGGYGEIFMASGSEDSQVYIWRAGGEPSCRVLSGHSGAVNCVSWNPTDIHMLASASDDRTIRIWGLDDKDAACDDDARW
;
A
#
# COMPACT_ATOMS: atom_id res chain seq x y z
N MET A 1 -3.89 -27.95 -18.55
CA MET A 1 -4.54 -28.68 -19.65
C MET A 1 -3.82 -30.00 -19.83
N ASN A 2 -4.53 -31.12 -19.94
CA ASN A 2 -3.91 -32.35 -20.43
C ASN A 2 -3.55 -32.19 -21.93
N ALA A 3 -2.87 -33.17 -22.52
CA ALA A 3 -2.53 -33.17 -23.94
C ALA A 3 -3.74 -33.05 -24.89
N GLU A 4 -4.97 -33.22 -24.37
CA GLU A 4 -6.24 -33.11 -25.10
C GLU A 4 -6.95 -31.75 -24.89
N GLY A 5 -6.33 -30.82 -24.15
CA GLY A 5 -6.95 -29.54 -23.83
C GLY A 5 -8.05 -29.60 -22.76
N LYS A 6 -8.21 -30.73 -22.05
CA LYS A 6 -9.15 -30.83 -20.92
C LYS A 6 -8.57 -30.26 -19.64
N PHE A 7 -9.41 -29.56 -18.90
CA PHE A 7 -9.16 -29.17 -17.51
C PHE A 7 -9.54 -30.34 -16.60
N LEU A 8 -8.58 -30.80 -15.81
CA LEU A 8 -8.79 -31.83 -14.80
C LEU A 8 -8.85 -31.16 -13.43
N MET A 9 -9.75 -31.63 -12.57
CA MET A 9 -9.81 -31.19 -11.18
C MET A 9 -8.51 -31.64 -10.48
N LYS A 10 -7.69 -30.65 -10.06
CA LYS A 10 -6.41 -30.91 -9.39
C LYS A 10 -6.61 -31.10 -7.88
N HIS A 11 -7.34 -30.19 -7.26
CA HIS A 11 -7.67 -30.22 -5.83
C HIS A 11 -9.13 -29.81 -5.62
N LYS A 12 -9.72 -30.31 -4.53
CA LYS A 12 -11.00 -29.83 -3.98
C LYS A 12 -10.70 -29.26 -2.59
N LEU A 13 -10.78 -27.93 -2.45
CA LEU A 13 -10.47 -27.23 -1.21
C LEU A 13 -11.72 -27.23 -0.32
N GLU A 14 -11.65 -27.87 0.84
CA GLU A 14 -12.78 -28.04 1.76
C GLU A 14 -12.49 -27.36 3.11
N GLY A 15 -13.54 -26.90 3.80
CA GLY A 15 -13.44 -26.29 5.12
C GLY A 15 -14.04 -24.89 5.26
N LEU A 16 -14.71 -24.35 4.24
CA LEU A 16 -15.59 -23.19 4.41
C LEU A 16 -16.98 -23.66 4.87
N GLU A 17 -17.54 -22.96 5.85
CA GLU A 17 -18.86 -23.20 6.46
C GLU A 17 -19.97 -22.44 5.73
N SER A 18 -19.63 -21.36 5.03
CA SER A 18 -20.56 -20.59 4.18
C SER A 18 -20.17 -20.64 2.69
N PRO A 19 -21.09 -20.29 1.77
CA PRO A 19 -20.79 -20.24 0.34
C PRO A 19 -19.59 -19.33 0.02
N VAL A 20 -18.70 -19.82 -0.84
CA VAL A 20 -17.56 -19.05 -1.35
C VAL A 20 -18.07 -18.02 -2.35
N VAL A 21 -17.82 -16.73 -2.08
CA VAL A 21 -18.24 -15.61 -2.93
C VAL A 21 -17.06 -15.08 -3.76
N VAL A 22 -15.85 -15.13 -3.20
CA VAL A 22 -14.62 -14.66 -3.83
C VAL A 22 -13.57 -15.75 -3.81
N VAL A 23 -12.87 -15.92 -4.94
CA VAL A 23 -11.68 -16.75 -5.08
C VAL A 23 -10.65 -15.98 -5.89
N LEU A 24 -9.43 -15.80 -5.36
CA LEU A 24 -8.38 -15.00 -5.99
C LEU A 24 -7.02 -15.71 -5.92
N TRP A 25 -6.37 -15.82 -7.06
CA TRP A 25 -5.00 -16.30 -7.17
C TRP A 25 -4.00 -15.27 -6.66
N SER A 26 -2.94 -15.73 -6.00
CA SER A 26 -1.80 -14.90 -5.66
C SER A 26 -1.06 -14.47 -6.94
N PRO A 27 -0.37 -13.31 -6.93
CA PRO A 27 0.39 -12.84 -8.09
C PRO A 27 1.48 -13.80 -8.59
N ASP A 28 1.97 -14.69 -7.72
CA ASP A 28 3.01 -15.68 -8.02
C ASP A 28 2.48 -17.07 -8.38
N ASP A 29 1.15 -17.25 -8.51
CA ASP A 29 0.46 -18.51 -8.86
C ASP A 29 0.66 -19.65 -7.86
N ARG A 30 1.13 -19.37 -6.64
CA ARG A 30 1.40 -20.40 -5.62
C ARG A 30 0.28 -20.59 -4.62
N GLN A 31 -0.56 -19.57 -4.44
CA GLN A 31 -1.58 -19.57 -3.40
C GLN A 31 -2.91 -19.06 -3.94
N VAL A 32 -3.99 -19.42 -3.24
CA VAL A 32 -5.33 -18.90 -3.49
C VAL A 32 -5.88 -18.37 -2.18
N ILE A 33 -6.57 -17.23 -2.22
CA ILE A 33 -7.42 -16.78 -1.12
C ILE A 33 -8.90 -16.92 -1.49
N THR A 34 -9.71 -17.16 -0.48
CA THR A 34 -11.17 -17.27 -0.58
C THR A 34 -11.82 -16.39 0.48
N CYS A 35 -12.94 -15.76 0.14
CA CYS A 35 -13.87 -15.21 1.14
C CYS A 35 -15.32 -15.56 0.78
N GLY A 36 -16.20 -15.57 1.78
CA GLY A 36 -17.61 -15.93 1.65
C GLY A 36 -18.50 -14.95 2.42
N GLU A 37 -19.81 -15.15 2.35
CA GLU A 37 -20.77 -14.33 3.11
C GLU A 37 -20.60 -14.61 4.61
N ASN A 38 -20.10 -13.63 5.37
CA ASN A 38 -19.74 -13.75 6.79
C ASN A 38 -18.62 -14.76 7.09
N GLU A 39 -17.80 -15.11 6.10
CA GLU A 39 -16.61 -15.96 6.29
C GLU A 39 -15.34 -15.13 6.48
N VAL A 40 -14.40 -15.73 7.20
CA VAL A 40 -13.03 -15.24 7.30
C VAL A 40 -12.30 -15.46 5.98
N ILE A 41 -11.31 -14.64 5.67
CA ILE A 41 -10.50 -14.86 4.47
C ILE A 41 -9.63 -16.10 4.73
N LYS A 42 -9.70 -17.11 3.88
CA LYS A 42 -8.84 -18.31 3.98
C LYS A 42 -7.85 -18.34 2.84
N ARG A 43 -6.66 -18.87 3.10
CA ARG A 43 -5.54 -19.00 2.16
C ARG A 43 -5.12 -20.45 2.05
N TRP A 44 -4.82 -20.85 0.82
CA TRP A 44 -4.63 -22.23 0.42
C TRP A 44 -3.38 -22.35 -0.45
N ASP A 45 -2.67 -23.47 -0.35
CA ASP A 45 -1.55 -23.79 -1.22
C ASP A 45 -2.06 -24.46 -2.49
N VAL A 46 -1.60 -24.00 -3.65
CA VAL A 46 -2.04 -24.52 -4.96
C VAL A 46 -1.36 -25.85 -5.30
N GLY A 47 -0.14 -26.05 -4.80
CA GLY A 47 0.68 -27.23 -5.05
C GLY A 47 0.07 -28.47 -4.42
N SER A 48 -0.26 -28.38 -3.12
CA SER A 48 -0.81 -29.49 -2.33
C SER A 48 -2.34 -29.46 -2.20
N GLY A 49 -2.96 -28.28 -2.31
CA GLY A 49 -4.38 -28.07 -2.00
C GLY A 49 -4.66 -27.92 -0.51
N ASP A 50 -3.63 -27.79 0.33
CA ASP A 50 -3.79 -27.70 1.76
C ASP A 50 -4.24 -26.30 2.19
N PHE A 51 -5.00 -26.27 3.29
CA PHE A 51 -5.27 -25.04 4.02
C PHE A 51 -3.97 -24.50 4.62
N VAL A 52 -3.67 -23.25 4.32
CA VAL A 52 -2.51 -22.55 4.87
C VAL A 52 -2.91 -21.76 6.10
N GLN A 53 -3.93 -20.89 5.99
CA GLN A 53 -4.32 -20.01 7.10
C GLN A 53 -5.63 -19.25 6.91
N SER A 54 -6.21 -18.75 8.00
CA SER A 54 -7.33 -17.79 8.02
C SER A 54 -6.89 -16.40 8.50
N TYR A 55 -7.57 -15.37 7.98
CA TYR A 55 -7.38 -13.97 8.33
C TYR A 55 -8.72 -13.37 8.76
N GLU A 56 -8.80 -13.02 10.04
CA GLU A 56 -10.00 -12.52 10.69
C GLU A 56 -9.66 -11.49 11.76
N LYS A 57 -10.65 -10.70 12.15
CA LYS A 57 -10.57 -9.84 13.33
C LYS A 57 -11.91 -9.81 14.04
N ASP A 58 -11.88 -10.15 15.33
CA ASP A 58 -13.03 -10.12 16.25
C ASP A 58 -14.25 -10.93 15.75
N GLY A 59 -14.01 -12.00 14.99
CA GLY A 59 -15.06 -12.87 14.42
C GLY A 59 -15.93 -12.18 13.37
N VAL A 60 -15.54 -11.00 12.89
CA VAL A 60 -16.26 -10.28 11.83
C VAL A 60 -15.82 -10.85 10.49
N GLY A 61 -16.80 -11.33 9.71
CA GLY A 61 -16.59 -11.83 8.36
C GLY A 61 -16.24 -10.72 7.37
N SER A 62 -15.44 -11.07 6.36
CA SER A 62 -15.05 -10.12 5.32
C SER A 62 -16.09 -10.03 4.22
N VAL A 63 -16.40 -8.81 3.80
CA VAL A 63 -17.30 -8.54 2.68
C VAL A 63 -16.58 -8.70 1.34
N SER A 64 -15.25 -8.50 1.31
CA SER A 64 -14.43 -8.64 0.11
C SER A 64 -12.95 -8.75 0.49
N CYS A 65 -12.18 -9.51 -0.28
CA CYS A 65 -10.74 -9.63 -0.11
C CYS A 65 -9.96 -9.37 -1.40
N GLY A 66 -8.64 -9.18 -1.28
CA GLY A 66 -7.71 -9.02 -2.39
C GLY A 66 -6.27 -9.33 -1.98
N TRP A 67 -5.42 -9.62 -2.96
CA TRP A 67 -3.98 -9.70 -2.76
C TRP A 67 -3.34 -8.33 -2.95
N PHE A 68 -2.25 -8.07 -2.24
CA PHE A 68 -1.32 -7.04 -2.66
C PHE A 68 -0.66 -7.46 -3.97
N HIS A 69 -0.34 -6.50 -4.83
CA HIS A 69 0.20 -6.79 -6.16
C HIS A 69 1.55 -7.51 -6.12
N ASP A 70 2.36 -7.24 -5.10
CA ASP A 70 3.65 -7.88 -4.85
C ASP A 70 3.52 -9.26 -4.16
N GLY A 71 2.29 -9.65 -3.78
CA GLY A 71 2.02 -10.88 -3.05
C GLY A 71 2.53 -10.88 -1.61
N SER A 72 2.87 -9.74 -1.01
CA SER A 72 3.40 -9.70 0.37
C SER A 72 2.30 -9.75 1.45
N GLY A 73 1.05 -9.52 1.06
CA GLY A 73 -0.10 -9.49 1.96
C GLY A 73 -1.44 -9.56 1.26
N ILE A 74 -2.48 -9.42 2.07
CA ILE A 74 -3.88 -9.38 1.64
C ILE A 74 -4.62 -8.20 2.24
N ILE A 75 -5.65 -7.74 1.54
CA ILE A 75 -6.60 -6.74 2.00
C ILE A 75 -7.96 -7.39 2.22
N GLY A 76 -8.70 -6.90 3.22
CA GLY A 76 -10.08 -7.28 3.46
C GLY A 76 -10.89 -6.10 3.95
N ALA A 77 -12.05 -5.91 3.32
CA ALA A 77 -13.08 -4.99 3.80
C ALA A 77 -14.01 -5.75 4.75
N MET A 78 -14.23 -5.21 5.94
CA MET A 78 -15.09 -5.81 6.97
C MET A 78 -16.35 -4.96 7.15
N GLU A 79 -17.43 -5.58 7.63
CA GLU A 79 -18.77 -4.98 7.73
C GLU A 79 -18.82 -3.68 8.57
N ALA A 80 -17.85 -3.49 9.49
CA ALA A 80 -17.75 -2.34 10.39
C ALA A 80 -17.15 -1.05 9.78
N ARG A 81 -17.15 -0.88 8.45
CA ARG A 81 -16.48 0.24 7.73
C ARG A 81 -14.98 0.35 8.03
N ARG A 82 -14.34 -0.78 8.32
CA ARG A 82 -12.90 -0.88 8.52
C ARG A 82 -12.28 -1.70 7.39
N ILE A 83 -11.12 -1.24 6.95
CA ILE A 83 -10.26 -1.97 6.03
C ILE A 83 -9.11 -2.51 6.86
N TYR A 84 -8.86 -3.80 6.70
CA TYR A 84 -7.77 -4.50 7.32
C TYR A 84 -6.79 -4.95 6.25
N LEU A 85 -5.51 -4.78 6.54
CA LEU A 85 -4.39 -5.20 5.70
C LEU A 85 -3.59 -6.21 6.52
N TRP A 86 -3.41 -7.43 6.01
CA TRP A 86 -2.62 -8.47 6.67
C TRP A 86 -1.37 -8.78 5.87
N ASN A 87 -0.22 -8.83 6.53
CA ASN A 87 0.97 -9.43 5.96
C ASN A 87 0.84 -10.97 5.94
N LEU A 88 1.46 -11.61 4.95
CA LEU A 88 1.43 -13.07 4.81
C LEU A 88 2.26 -13.82 5.84
N ASP A 89 3.27 -13.17 6.41
CA ASP A 89 4.04 -13.67 7.55
C ASP A 89 3.18 -13.77 8.82
N GLY A 90 2.00 -13.15 8.80
CA GLY A 90 1.05 -13.19 9.88
C GLY A 90 1.46 -12.35 11.08
N LYS A 91 2.35 -11.38 10.94
CA LYS A 91 2.86 -10.63 12.08
C LYS A 91 2.03 -9.39 12.42
N TRP A 92 1.57 -8.65 11.40
CA TRP A 92 0.87 -7.38 11.60
C TRP A 92 -0.42 -7.26 10.81
N VAL A 93 -1.43 -6.66 11.43
CA VAL A 93 -2.65 -6.17 10.77
C VAL A 93 -2.75 -4.66 10.92
N ILE A 94 -2.96 -3.94 9.83
CA ILE A 94 -3.21 -2.49 9.86
C ILE A 94 -4.72 -2.25 9.71
N SER A 95 -5.31 -1.50 10.63
CA SER A 95 -6.70 -1.03 10.54
C SER A 95 -6.75 0.50 10.48
N VAL A 96 -7.59 1.04 9.60
CA VAL A 96 -7.92 2.47 9.62
C VAL A 96 -9.22 2.70 10.39
N GLY A 97 -9.16 3.52 11.43
CA GLY A 97 -10.25 3.75 12.38
C GLY A 97 -11.45 4.54 11.81
N ARG A 98 -12.57 4.52 12.56
CA ARG A 98 -13.89 5.06 12.17
C ARG A 98 -13.89 6.56 11.86
N GLU A 99 -13.01 7.33 12.49
CA GLU A 99 -12.85 8.78 12.27
C GLU A 99 -11.73 9.13 11.27
N GLN A 100 -11.07 8.13 10.68
CA GLN A 100 -9.93 8.29 9.78
C GLN A 100 -8.81 9.14 10.39
N ARG A 101 -8.56 9.00 11.70
CA ARG A 101 -7.46 9.70 12.42
C ARG A 101 -6.50 8.75 13.12
N GLU A 102 -6.74 7.46 12.94
CA GLU A 102 -6.06 6.41 13.67
C GLU A 102 -5.68 5.32 12.69
N ILE A 103 -4.43 4.87 12.80
CA ILE A 103 -3.93 3.65 12.17
C ILE A 103 -3.46 2.73 13.30
N SER A 104 -4.21 1.66 13.52
CA SER A 104 -3.91 0.69 14.58
C SER A 104 -3.17 -0.51 14.00
N PHE A 105 -2.11 -0.92 14.71
CA PHE A 105 -1.27 -2.08 14.42
C PHE A 105 -1.63 -3.19 15.41
N PHE A 106 -2.01 -4.33 14.89
CA PHE A 106 -2.35 -5.50 15.69
C PHE A 106 -1.32 -6.59 15.49
N ASP A 107 -0.90 -7.20 16.59
CA ASP A 107 -0.31 -8.53 16.54
C ASP A 107 -1.43 -9.53 16.25
N ARG A 108 -1.22 -10.33 15.22
CA ARG A 108 -2.24 -11.26 14.73
C ARG A 108 -2.35 -12.50 15.62
N GLU A 109 -1.25 -12.96 16.22
CA GLU A 109 -1.26 -14.17 17.07
C GLU A 109 -2.07 -13.97 18.35
N THR A 110 -1.90 -12.81 18.97
CA THR A 110 -2.56 -12.42 20.23
C THR A 110 -3.83 -11.62 20.00
N GLY A 111 -4.02 -11.07 18.80
CA GLY A 111 -5.11 -10.17 18.45
C GLY A 111 -5.07 -8.83 19.19
N ARG A 112 -3.98 -8.51 19.90
CA ARG A 112 -3.87 -7.28 20.68
C ARG A 112 -3.46 -6.11 19.79
N VAL A 113 -3.97 -4.93 20.12
CA VAL A 113 -3.39 -3.69 19.58
C VAL A 113 -2.00 -3.55 20.20
N GLU A 114 -0.97 -3.65 19.38
CA GLU A 114 0.39 -3.41 19.83
C GLU A 114 0.70 -1.93 19.83
N ASN A 115 0.33 -1.25 18.73
CA ASN A 115 0.63 0.15 18.53
C ASN A 115 -0.49 0.89 17.81
N VAL A 116 -0.54 2.20 18.03
CA VAL A 116 -1.50 3.08 17.38
C VAL A 116 -0.79 4.35 16.96
N ILE A 117 -0.85 4.64 15.66
CA ILE A 117 -0.53 5.97 15.16
C ILE A 117 -1.80 6.81 15.28
N GLN A 118 -1.76 7.77 16.20
CA GLN A 118 -2.83 8.75 16.38
C GLN A 118 -2.43 10.06 15.70
N GLU A 119 -3.18 10.43 14.67
CA GLU A 119 -3.05 11.72 14.02
C GLU A 119 -4.05 12.71 14.59
N LYS A 120 -3.61 13.97 14.69
CA LYS A 120 -4.47 15.08 15.13
C LYS A 120 -5.50 15.43 14.04
N ASP A 121 -5.06 15.36 12.80
CA ASP A 121 -5.81 15.73 11.62
C ASP A 121 -6.33 14.46 10.90
N MET A 122 -7.36 14.60 10.06
CA MET A 122 -7.91 13.49 9.30
C MET A 122 -6.90 12.97 8.27
N ILE A 123 -6.70 11.66 8.27
CA ILE A 123 -5.95 10.88 7.31
C ILE A 123 -6.81 10.72 6.05
N THR A 124 -6.28 11.17 4.93
CA THR A 124 -6.95 11.14 3.62
C THR A 124 -6.43 10.02 2.74
N SER A 125 -5.16 9.65 2.90
CA SER A 125 -4.52 8.51 2.25
C SER A 125 -3.32 8.06 3.08
N PHE A 126 -2.83 6.85 2.79
CA PHE A 126 -1.58 6.37 3.34
C PHE A 126 -0.93 5.37 2.35
N SER A 127 0.38 5.20 2.45
CA SER A 127 1.13 4.16 1.74
C SER A 127 2.15 3.52 2.66
N LEU A 128 2.36 2.22 2.48
CA LEU A 128 3.37 1.45 3.22
C LEU A 128 4.62 1.31 2.36
N SER A 129 5.80 1.37 2.99
CA SER A 129 7.05 1.02 2.31
C SER A 129 7.09 -0.47 2.00
N LYS A 130 7.86 -0.87 1.00
CA LYS A 130 8.03 -2.26 0.55
C LYS A 130 8.55 -3.18 1.66
N ASP A 131 9.36 -2.66 2.57
CA ASP A 131 9.88 -3.41 3.73
C ASP A 131 8.91 -3.46 4.92
N ASN A 132 7.75 -2.82 4.81
CA ASN A 132 6.73 -2.69 5.86
C ASN A 132 7.20 -1.98 7.13
N LYS A 133 8.28 -1.18 7.05
CA LYS A 133 8.86 -0.47 8.20
C LYS A 133 8.51 1.00 8.27
N HIS A 134 7.94 1.54 7.20
CA HIS A 134 7.62 2.95 7.08
C HIS A 134 6.22 3.16 6.52
N LEU A 135 5.57 4.23 6.98
CA LEU A 135 4.23 4.61 6.54
C LEU A 135 4.21 6.09 6.15
N LEU A 136 3.76 6.40 4.94
CA LEU A 136 3.39 7.76 4.58
C LEU A 136 1.92 7.95 4.90
N ILE A 137 1.59 9.04 5.59
CA ILE A 137 0.23 9.42 5.92
C ILE A 137 -0.04 10.81 5.35
N ASP A 138 -0.98 10.90 4.41
CA ASP A 138 -1.44 12.15 3.81
C ASP A 138 -2.60 12.73 4.62
N LEU A 139 -2.40 13.92 5.19
CA LEU A 139 -3.39 14.57 6.07
C LEU A 139 -4.21 15.63 5.32
N ILE A 140 -5.44 15.84 5.81
CA ILE A 140 -6.37 16.87 5.32
C ILE A 140 -5.77 18.29 5.37
N THR A 141 -4.77 18.52 6.24
CA THR A 141 -4.11 19.80 6.53
C THR A 141 -2.88 20.11 5.68
N GLN A 142 -2.73 19.49 4.50
CA GLN A 142 -1.58 19.69 3.58
C GLN A 142 -0.24 19.21 4.15
N LYS A 143 -0.29 18.27 5.10
CA LYS A 143 0.88 17.68 5.73
C LYS A 143 0.98 16.24 5.31
N ILE A 144 2.21 15.77 5.15
CA ILE A 144 2.50 14.35 5.02
C ILE A 144 3.38 13.98 6.20
N HIS A 145 3.00 12.94 6.93
CA HIS A 145 3.82 12.39 7.99
C HIS A 145 4.42 11.06 7.51
N ALA A 146 5.74 11.00 7.43
CA ALA A 146 6.50 9.79 7.11
C ALA A 146 6.93 9.13 8.41
N TRP A 147 6.17 8.14 8.85
CA TRP A 147 6.38 7.39 10.08
C TRP A 147 7.40 6.26 9.88
N SER A 148 8.33 6.13 10.81
CA SER A 148 9.07 4.90 11.10
C SER A 148 8.27 4.10 12.10
N ILE A 149 7.78 2.95 11.66
CA ILE A 149 7.00 1.99 12.46
C ILE A 149 7.86 0.81 12.92
N GLU A 150 9.18 0.93 12.76
CA GLU A 150 10.18 0.04 13.37
C GLU A 150 10.73 0.65 14.67
N GLY A 151 10.61 -0.09 15.77
CA GLY A 151 11.13 0.26 17.09
C GLY A 151 10.24 1.22 17.89
N GLU A 152 10.45 1.29 19.20
CA GLU A 152 9.69 2.17 20.09
C GLU A 152 10.56 3.33 20.63
N PRO A 153 10.04 4.57 20.69
CA PRO A 153 8.74 5.01 20.19
C PRO A 153 8.74 5.20 18.66
N PHE A 154 7.59 5.03 18.02
CA PHE A 154 7.39 5.45 16.63
C PHE A 154 7.71 6.94 16.44
N ARG A 155 8.42 7.26 15.37
CA ARG A 155 8.81 8.64 15.03
C ARG A 155 8.38 8.95 13.62
N TYR A 156 8.05 10.21 13.35
CA TYR A 156 7.76 10.65 11.99
C TYR A 156 8.53 11.90 11.59
N LEU A 157 8.79 12.00 10.30
CA LEU A 157 9.21 13.23 9.64
C LEU A 157 7.97 13.93 9.09
N ARG A 158 7.88 15.25 9.32
CA ARG A 158 6.81 16.09 8.77
C ARG A 158 7.27 16.72 7.46
N LEU A 159 6.51 16.51 6.41
CA LEU A 159 6.73 17.09 5.09
C LEU A 159 5.65 18.15 4.85
N GLU A 160 6.08 19.39 4.59
CA GLU A 160 5.19 20.53 4.38
C GLU A 160 5.63 21.33 3.16
N GLY A 161 4.67 21.82 2.39
CA GLY A 161 4.93 22.66 1.23
C GLY A 161 3.87 22.45 0.16
N HIS A 162 3.58 21.17 -0.13
CA HIS A 162 2.54 20.77 -1.08
C HIS A 162 1.20 21.41 -0.68
N LYS A 163 0.43 21.82 -1.69
CA LYS A 163 -0.91 22.38 -1.53
C LYS A 163 -1.98 21.32 -1.75
N ARG A 164 -3.00 21.37 -0.89
CA ARG A 164 -4.19 20.52 -0.93
C ARG A 164 -5.39 21.27 -0.33
N SER A 165 -6.55 21.19 -0.96
CA SER A 165 -7.79 21.82 -0.47
C SER A 165 -9.01 20.92 -0.68
N ARG A 166 -9.26 20.49 -1.91
CA ARG A 166 -10.45 19.76 -2.32
C ARG A 166 -10.13 18.30 -2.63
N PHE A 167 -9.00 18.06 -3.28
CA PHE A 167 -8.65 16.75 -3.80
C PHE A 167 -7.90 15.92 -2.76
N ILE A 168 -7.95 14.60 -2.95
CA ILE A 168 -7.15 13.66 -2.18
C ILE A 168 -5.84 13.50 -2.94
N ILE A 169 -4.74 13.83 -2.27
CA ILE A 169 -3.39 13.58 -2.77
C ILE A 169 -2.96 12.20 -2.29
N ARG A 170 -2.36 11.41 -3.17
CA ARG A 170 -1.74 10.12 -2.84
C ARG A 170 -0.24 10.24 -2.97
N SER A 171 0.46 10.08 -1.86
CA SER A 171 1.92 10.01 -1.81
C SER A 171 2.43 8.57 -1.96
N CYS A 172 3.72 8.43 -2.26
CA CYS A 172 4.38 7.12 -2.34
C CYS A 172 5.86 7.19 -1.93
N PHE A 173 6.39 6.06 -1.49
CA PHE A 173 7.83 5.84 -1.33
C PHE A 173 8.49 5.47 -2.66
N GLY A 174 9.80 5.69 -2.77
CA GLY A 174 10.59 5.21 -3.90
C GLY A 174 12.06 5.63 -3.88
N GLY A 175 12.72 5.47 -5.03
CA GLY A 175 14.17 5.61 -5.15
C GLY A 175 14.95 4.47 -4.50
N TYR A 176 16.28 4.57 -4.48
CA TYR A 176 17.12 3.51 -3.93
C TYR A 176 16.88 3.31 -2.43
N GLY A 177 16.39 2.12 -2.05
CA GLY A 177 16.09 1.81 -0.64
C GLY A 177 14.93 2.61 -0.04
N GLU A 178 14.02 3.14 -0.86
CA GLU A 178 12.84 3.91 -0.42
C GLU A 178 13.14 5.16 0.41
N ILE A 179 14.33 5.76 0.21
CA ILE A 179 14.74 6.98 0.91
C ILE A 179 14.05 8.24 0.37
N PHE A 180 13.39 8.15 -0.78
CA PHE A 180 12.63 9.25 -1.39
C PHE A 180 11.14 9.04 -1.22
N MET A 181 10.42 10.16 -1.15
CA MET A 181 8.97 10.20 -1.07
C MET A 181 8.46 11.21 -2.10
N ALA A 182 7.42 10.84 -2.85
CA ALA A 182 6.80 11.73 -3.82
C ALA A 182 5.37 12.08 -3.38
N SER A 183 4.96 13.32 -3.68
CA SER A 183 3.58 13.76 -3.53
C SER A 183 3.17 14.71 -4.66
N GLY A 184 1.94 14.56 -5.16
CA GLY A 184 1.33 15.56 -6.02
C GLY A 184 0.85 16.80 -5.24
N SER A 185 0.45 17.85 -5.95
CA SER A 185 -0.13 19.03 -5.34
C SER A 185 -1.17 19.73 -6.23
N GLU A 186 -2.14 20.39 -5.59
CA GLU A 186 -3.12 21.26 -6.25
C GLU A 186 -2.50 22.50 -6.91
N ASP A 187 -1.24 22.86 -6.62
CA ASP A 187 -0.51 23.91 -7.33
C ASP A 187 0.14 23.45 -8.64
N SER A 188 -0.28 22.29 -9.14
CA SER A 188 0.18 21.64 -10.36
C SER A 188 1.63 21.15 -10.34
N GLN A 189 2.24 21.05 -9.15
CA GLN A 189 3.59 20.53 -9.00
C GLN A 189 3.62 19.10 -8.47
N VAL A 190 4.73 18.40 -8.72
CA VAL A 190 5.13 17.19 -8.00
C VAL A 190 6.28 17.56 -7.05
N TYR A 191 6.14 17.18 -5.78
CA TYR A 191 7.14 17.39 -4.74
C TYR A 191 7.86 16.07 -4.47
N ILE A 192 9.19 16.10 -4.48
CA ILE A 192 10.06 14.98 -4.10
C ILE A 192 10.80 15.36 -2.83
N TRP A 193 10.66 14.53 -1.81
CA TRP A 193 11.26 14.67 -0.50
C TRP A 193 12.30 13.58 -0.30
N ARG A 194 13.40 13.90 0.38
CA ARG A 194 14.41 12.92 0.78
C ARG A 194 14.46 12.77 2.29
N ALA A 195 14.44 11.54 2.78
CA ALA A 195 14.69 11.22 4.18
C ALA A 195 16.21 11.16 4.44
N GLY A 196 16.65 11.69 5.59
CA GLY A 196 18.05 11.64 6.04
C GLY A 196 18.89 12.81 5.51
N GLY A 197 19.05 13.84 6.35
CA GLY A 197 19.84 15.05 6.06
C GLY A 197 19.07 16.34 6.33
N GLU A 198 19.49 17.44 5.71
CA GLU A 198 18.67 18.66 5.65
C GLU A 198 17.44 18.39 4.75
N PRO A 199 16.20 18.74 5.17
CA PRO A 199 15.00 18.50 4.38
C PRO A 199 15.09 19.23 3.04
N SER A 200 15.53 18.52 2.01
CA SER A 200 15.54 19.03 0.65
C SER A 200 14.28 18.58 -0.06
N CYS A 201 13.66 19.53 -0.74
CA CYS A 201 12.52 19.29 -1.58
C CYS A 201 12.85 19.70 -3.01
N ARG A 202 12.73 18.76 -3.93
CA ARG A 202 12.80 19.04 -5.36
C ARG A 202 11.39 19.12 -5.93
N VAL A 203 11.17 20.09 -6.79
CA VAL A 203 9.89 20.32 -7.46
C VAL A 203 10.02 19.93 -8.92
N LEU A 204 9.10 19.10 -9.41
CA LEU A 204 8.97 18.79 -10.83
C LEU A 204 7.79 19.58 -11.38
N SER A 205 8.10 20.52 -12.27
CA SER A 205 7.13 21.41 -12.90
C SER A 205 6.76 20.91 -14.29
N GLY A 206 5.49 21.06 -14.67
CA GLY A 206 5.05 20.81 -16.04
C GLY A 206 3.56 20.58 -16.19
N HIS A 207 2.88 20.02 -15.18
CA HIS A 207 1.43 19.92 -15.19
C HIS A 207 0.77 21.31 -15.15
N SER A 208 -0.43 21.42 -15.74
CA SER A 208 -1.22 22.66 -15.74
C SER A 208 -2.51 22.56 -14.91
N GLY A 209 -2.63 21.50 -14.11
CA GLY A 209 -3.73 21.26 -13.19
C GLY A 209 -3.27 20.46 -11.97
N ALA A 210 -4.15 20.34 -10.97
CA ALA A 210 -3.86 19.64 -9.73
C ALA A 210 -3.31 18.23 -9.97
N VAL A 211 -2.18 17.89 -9.35
CA VAL A 211 -1.61 16.54 -9.41
C VAL A 211 -2.18 15.73 -8.26
N ASN A 212 -3.01 14.74 -8.57
CA ASN A 212 -3.78 14.00 -7.57
C ASN A 212 -3.08 12.74 -7.06
N CYS A 213 -2.18 12.18 -7.86
CA CYS A 213 -1.56 10.90 -7.60
C CYS A 213 -0.16 10.85 -8.21
N VAL A 214 0.76 10.24 -7.48
CA VAL A 214 2.10 9.90 -7.96
C VAL A 214 2.38 8.43 -7.65
N SER A 215 3.20 7.80 -8.48
CA SER A 215 3.59 6.40 -8.30
C SER A 215 5.02 6.21 -8.76
N TRP A 216 5.89 5.81 -7.83
CA TRP A 216 7.26 5.46 -8.16
C TRP A 216 7.29 4.10 -8.84
N ASN A 217 8.15 3.95 -9.85
CA ASN A 217 8.30 2.67 -10.52
C ASN A 217 8.96 1.66 -9.55
N PRO A 218 8.32 0.49 -9.31
CA PRO A 218 8.79 -0.48 -8.32
C PRO A 218 10.03 -1.28 -8.76
N THR A 219 10.44 -1.14 -10.03
CA THR A 219 11.57 -1.88 -10.64
C THR A 219 12.66 -0.96 -11.16
N ASP A 220 12.31 0.18 -11.76
CA ASP A 220 13.24 1.22 -12.17
C ASP A 220 13.19 2.39 -11.18
N ILE A 221 14.15 2.43 -10.27
CA ILE A 221 14.20 3.41 -9.18
C ILE A 221 14.32 4.86 -9.66
N HIS A 222 14.69 5.10 -10.93
CA HIS A 222 14.86 6.44 -11.47
C HIS A 222 13.59 6.97 -12.15
N MET A 223 12.51 6.19 -12.18
CA MET A 223 11.29 6.54 -12.89
C MET A 223 10.08 6.75 -11.95
N LEU A 224 9.30 7.80 -12.23
CA LEU A 224 8.10 8.18 -11.48
C LEU A 224 6.97 8.53 -12.45
N ALA A 225 5.73 8.17 -12.14
CA ALA A 225 4.55 8.63 -12.86
C ALA A 225 3.74 9.63 -12.01
N SER A 226 3.13 10.63 -12.64
CA SER A 226 2.17 11.55 -12.01
C SER A 226 0.91 11.72 -12.86
N ALA A 227 -0.25 11.83 -12.19
CA ALA A 227 -1.55 12.01 -12.83
C ALA A 227 -2.23 13.31 -12.38
N SER A 228 -2.78 14.08 -13.33
CA SER A 228 -3.29 15.44 -13.09
C SER A 228 -4.68 15.70 -13.69
N ASP A 229 -5.38 16.67 -13.09
CA ASP A 229 -6.61 17.28 -13.62
C ASP A 229 -6.44 17.98 -14.97
N ASP A 230 -5.20 18.21 -15.44
CA ASP A 230 -4.92 18.63 -16.82
C ASP A 230 -5.19 17.55 -17.87
N ARG A 231 -5.69 16.38 -17.43
CA ARG A 231 -6.05 15.21 -18.25
C ARG A 231 -4.85 14.50 -18.84
N THR A 232 -3.67 14.67 -18.24
CA THR A 232 -2.44 14.00 -18.67
C THR A 232 -1.82 13.18 -17.55
N ILE A 233 -1.08 12.16 -17.96
CA ILE A 233 -0.12 11.46 -17.12
C ILE A 233 1.27 11.88 -17.61
N ARG A 234 2.19 12.14 -16.68
CA ARG A 234 3.60 12.39 -17.00
C ARG A 234 4.47 11.31 -16.40
N ILE A 235 5.44 10.86 -17.18
CA ILE A 235 6.52 9.98 -16.73
C ILE A 235 7.76 10.85 -16.57
N TRP A 236 8.37 10.79 -15.40
CA TRP A 236 9.59 11.46 -15.03
C TRP A 236 10.69 10.39 -14.95
N GLY A 237 11.86 10.69 -15.50
CA GLY A 237 13.00 9.80 -15.52
C GLY A 237 14.27 10.56 -15.83
N LEU A 238 15.41 9.86 -15.81
CA LEU A 238 16.65 10.37 -16.40
C LEU A 238 16.54 10.26 -17.92
N ASP A 239 17.06 11.25 -18.65
CA ASP A 239 17.31 11.07 -20.08
C ASP A 239 18.47 10.07 -20.24
N ASP A 240 18.42 9.20 -21.25
CA ASP A 240 19.46 8.21 -21.56
C ASP A 240 20.89 8.81 -21.68
N LYS A 241 20.98 10.12 -21.89
CA LYS A 241 22.24 10.86 -22.02
C LYS A 241 22.85 11.29 -20.68
N ASP A 242 22.04 11.48 -19.64
CA ASP A 242 22.50 11.97 -18.33
C ASP A 242 22.92 10.81 -17.39
N ALA A 243 22.42 9.59 -17.64
CA ALA A 243 22.84 8.39 -16.92
C ALA A 243 24.33 8.04 -17.10
N ALA A 244 24.99 8.58 -18.12
CA ALA A 244 26.39 8.33 -18.43
C ALA A 244 27.37 9.36 -17.83
N CYS A 245 26.89 10.48 -17.27
CA CYS A 245 27.77 11.61 -16.95
C CYS A 245 27.70 12.12 -15.50
N ASP A 246 26.78 11.65 -14.65
CA ASP A 246 26.63 12.24 -13.32
C ASP A 246 26.34 11.18 -12.24
N ASP A 247 27.35 10.88 -11.42
CA ASP A 247 27.21 9.99 -10.26
C ASP A 247 26.39 10.64 -9.11
N ASP A 248 26.19 11.97 -9.16
CA ASP A 248 25.42 12.74 -8.19
C ASP A 248 23.92 12.88 -8.56
N ALA A 249 23.50 12.44 -9.75
CA ALA A 249 22.10 12.50 -10.22
C ALA A 249 21.28 11.25 -9.88
N ARG A 250 21.78 10.35 -9.04
CA ARG A 250 21.13 9.09 -8.68
C ARG A 250 20.09 9.29 -7.58
N TRP A 251 18.82 9.14 -7.96
CA TRP A 251 17.69 8.84 -7.06
C TRP A 251 17.82 7.44 -6.45
#